data_AF-A0A1I2TFN0-F1
#
_entry.id   AF-A0A1I2TFN0-F1
#
_cell.length_a   1.000
_cell.length_b   1.000
_cell.length_c   1.000
_cell.angle_alpha   90.00
_cell.angle_beta   90.00
_cell.angle_gamma   90.00
#
_symmetry.space_group_name_H-M   'P 1'
#
loop_
_entity.id
_entity.type
_entity.pdbx_description
1 polymer ?
#
loop_
_entity_poly.entity_id
_entity_poly.type
_entity_poly.pdbx_seq_one_letter_code
_entity_poly.pdbx_strand_id
1 'polypeptide(L)'
;MGFLEQLLGKSEYKTCEMGVNFTQDESDVESGHIVAEIYGEEIIGWNKYIHTLCAFKDDSVYSDNVFAYVDMIKEANQRSELTIPVLFQLKGGVIKDIRVDFATYSRRIEDERFADLEVRFHHILNIKRYKK
;
A
#
# COMPACT_ATOMS: atom_id res chain seq x y z
N MET A 1 3.28 -7.58 29.26
CA MET A 1 3.67 -6.36 28.51
C MET A 1 2.56 -5.35 28.72
N GLY A 2 2.83 -4.33 29.53
CA GLY A 2 1.82 -3.42 30.08
C GLY A 2 1.48 -2.26 29.14
N PHE A 3 0.25 -1.75 29.23
CA PHE A 3 -0.28 -0.62 28.43
C PHE A 3 0.63 0.63 28.44
N LEU A 4 1.37 0.85 29.53
CA LEU A 4 2.33 1.95 29.67
C LEU A 4 3.58 1.80 28.77
N GLU A 5 4.05 0.57 28.51
CA GLU A 5 5.21 0.32 27.64
C GLU A 5 4.87 0.60 26.16
N GLN A 6 3.62 0.37 25.74
CA GLN A 6 3.15 0.74 24.40
C GLN A 6 3.04 2.26 24.21
N LEU A 7 2.73 3.01 25.27
CA LEU A 7 2.60 4.47 25.22
C LEU A 7 3.95 5.20 25.31
N LEU A 8 4.93 4.62 26.02
CA LEU A 8 6.27 5.21 26.24
C LEU A 8 7.38 4.58 25.38
N GLY A 9 7.06 3.55 24.60
CA GLY A 9 8.03 2.93 23.69
C GLY A 9 8.62 3.93 22.70
N LYS A 10 9.93 3.80 22.43
CA LYS A 10 10.62 4.60 21.40
C LYS A 10 9.98 4.35 20.03
N SER A 11 9.94 5.40 19.21
CA SER A 11 9.57 5.26 17.80
C SER A 11 10.70 4.56 17.06
N GLU A 12 10.37 3.50 16.34
CA GLU A 12 11.28 2.77 15.47
C GLU A 12 10.75 2.84 14.04
N TYR A 13 11.65 2.89 13.06
CA TYR A 13 11.29 2.89 11.65
C TYR A 13 11.87 1.64 11.01
N LYS A 14 11.06 0.93 10.22
CA LYS A 14 11.49 -0.25 9.47
C LYS A 14 11.00 -0.16 8.04
N THR A 15 11.85 -0.48 7.08
CA THR A 15 11.50 -0.57 5.67
C THR A 15 11.52 -2.02 5.23
N CYS A 16 10.51 -2.44 4.48
CA CYS A 16 10.41 -3.78 3.90
C CYS A 16 9.98 -3.68 2.44
N GLU A 17 10.53 -4.54 1.59
CA GLU A 17 10.03 -4.75 0.23
C GLU A 17 8.83 -5.70 0.30
N MET A 18 7.70 -5.30 -0.28
CA MET A 18 6.45 -6.06 -0.23
C MET A 18 5.86 -6.23 -1.63
N GLY A 19 5.20 -7.36 -1.89
CA GLY A 19 4.41 -7.52 -3.11
C GLY A 19 3.22 -6.56 -3.10
N VAL A 20 2.83 -6.09 -4.28
CA VAL A 20 1.70 -5.18 -4.44
C VAL A 20 0.83 -5.63 -5.61
N ASN A 21 -0.48 -5.58 -5.40
CA ASN A 21 -1.49 -5.80 -6.42
C ASN A 21 -2.45 -4.60 -6.41
N PHE A 22 -2.85 -4.13 -7.59
CA PHE A 22 -3.79 -3.02 -7.69
C PHE A 22 -5.18 -3.52 -8.09
N THR A 23 -6.21 -3.04 -7.43
CA THR A 23 -7.60 -3.39 -7.76
C THR A 23 -8.44 -2.14 -7.84
N GLN A 24 -9.54 -2.24 -8.58
CA GLN A 24 -10.52 -1.17 -8.71
C GLN A 24 -11.87 -1.82 -8.96
N ASP A 25 -12.85 -1.53 -8.11
CA ASP A 25 -14.25 -1.85 -8.39
C ASP A 25 -15.00 -0.67 -9.02
N GLU A 26 -16.25 -0.88 -9.44
CA GLU A 26 -17.05 0.17 -10.10
C GLU A 26 -17.22 1.41 -9.21
N SER A 27 -17.24 1.26 -7.88
CA SER A 27 -17.37 2.40 -6.95
C SER A 27 -16.06 3.15 -6.74
N ASP A 28 -14.92 2.46 -6.77
CA ASP A 28 -13.59 3.05 -6.76
C ASP A 28 -13.36 3.87 -8.04
N VAL A 29 -13.82 3.36 -9.19
CA VAL A 29 -13.77 4.04 -10.49
C VAL A 29 -14.52 5.37 -10.45
N GLU A 30 -15.76 5.38 -9.96
CA GLU A 30 -16.60 6.58 -9.87
C GLU A 30 -16.03 7.63 -8.92
N SER A 31 -15.27 7.21 -7.92
CA SER A 31 -14.70 8.08 -6.89
C SER A 31 -13.24 8.47 -7.13
N GLY A 32 -12.63 8.00 -8.23
CA GLY A 32 -11.25 8.31 -8.58
C GLY A 32 -10.21 7.62 -7.68
N HIS A 33 -10.59 6.55 -7.00
CA HIS A 33 -9.70 5.81 -6.11
C HIS A 33 -9.13 4.57 -6.79
N ILE A 34 -7.96 4.16 -6.30
CA ILE A 34 -7.31 2.89 -6.64
C ILE A 34 -6.97 2.19 -5.33
N VAL A 35 -7.32 0.92 -5.23
CA VAL A 35 -6.89 0.10 -4.11
C VAL A 35 -5.54 -0.51 -4.43
N ALA A 36 -4.57 -0.36 -3.52
CA ALA A 36 -3.35 -1.14 -3.54
C ALA A 36 -3.35 -2.13 -2.37
N GLU A 37 -3.29 -3.41 -2.72
CA GLU A 37 -3.20 -4.55 -1.84
C GLU A 37 -1.73 -4.94 -1.67
N ILE A 38 -1.19 -4.76 -0.47
CA ILE A 38 0.23 -4.94 -0.22
C ILE A 38 0.43 -6.11 0.76
N TYR A 39 1.27 -7.08 0.38
CA TYR A 39 1.44 -8.32 1.12
C TYR A 39 2.91 -8.75 1.20
N GLY A 40 3.26 -9.44 2.29
CA GLY A 40 4.61 -9.97 2.52
C GLY A 40 4.60 -11.11 3.53
N GLU A 41 5.46 -12.11 3.31
CA GLU A 41 5.52 -13.32 4.15
C GLU A 41 6.05 -13.05 5.57
N GLU A 42 6.86 -12.01 5.76
CA GLU A 42 7.36 -11.62 7.07
C GLU A 42 7.35 -10.09 7.26
N ILE A 43 6.35 -9.61 7.98
CA ILE A 43 6.32 -8.23 8.47
C ILE A 43 6.03 -8.28 9.95
N ILE A 44 7.05 -7.99 10.75
CA ILE A 44 6.96 -7.67 12.18
C ILE A 44 5.94 -8.58 12.89
N GLY A 45 6.29 -9.86 12.93
CA GLY A 45 5.70 -10.90 13.78
C GLY A 45 4.56 -11.72 13.19
N TRP A 46 3.71 -11.19 12.30
CA TRP A 46 2.46 -11.87 11.94
C TRP A 46 1.97 -11.45 10.55
N ASN A 47 2.18 -12.27 9.50
CA ASN A 47 1.63 -12.14 8.14
C ASN A 47 0.59 -11.00 7.97
N LYS A 48 1.05 -9.83 7.50
CA LYS A 48 0.22 -8.62 7.37
C LYS A 48 -0.11 -8.39 5.91
N TYR A 49 -1.39 -8.21 5.66
CA TYR A 49 -1.92 -7.66 4.43
C TYR A 49 -2.34 -6.22 4.71
N ILE A 50 -1.95 -5.32 3.84
CA ILE A 50 -2.24 -3.90 3.94
C ILE A 50 -3.17 -3.57 2.78
N HIS A 51 -4.38 -3.16 3.11
CA HIS A 51 -5.31 -2.62 2.16
C HIS A 51 -5.17 -1.11 2.17
N THR A 52 -4.74 -0.51 1.07
CA THR A 52 -4.55 0.94 0.97
C THR A 52 -5.47 1.53 -0.08
N LEU A 53 -6.27 2.51 0.33
CA LEU A 53 -7.04 3.34 -0.59
C LEU A 53 -6.14 4.49 -1.03
N CYS A 54 -5.86 4.55 -2.33
CA CYS A 54 -4.97 5.52 -2.94
C CYS A 54 -5.75 6.46 -3.85
N ALA A 55 -5.26 7.68 -3.98
CA ALA A 55 -5.72 8.66 -4.96
C ALA A 55 -4.53 9.46 -5.47
N PHE A 56 -4.68 10.11 -6.62
CA PHE A 56 -3.64 10.98 -7.16
C PHE A 56 -3.56 12.28 -6.36
N LYS A 57 -2.37 12.91 -6.36
CA LYS A 57 -2.15 14.22 -5.71
C LYS A 57 -3.08 15.31 -6.22
N ASP A 58 -3.38 15.29 -7.51
CA ASP A 58 -4.16 16.30 -8.19
C ASP A 58 -5.38 15.63 -8.83
N ASP A 59 -6.51 15.65 -8.11
CA ASP A 59 -7.77 15.02 -8.53
C ASP A 59 -8.28 15.57 -9.89
N SER A 60 -7.78 16.74 -10.31
CA SER A 60 -8.22 17.47 -11.50
C SER A 60 -7.64 16.95 -12.83
N VAL A 61 -6.48 16.29 -12.81
CA VAL A 61 -5.79 15.89 -14.06
C VAL A 61 -6.41 14.65 -14.68
N TYR A 62 -7.05 13.82 -13.85
CA TYR A 62 -7.49 12.49 -14.25
C TYR A 62 -9.00 12.24 -14.07
N SER A 63 -9.75 13.23 -13.56
CA SER A 63 -11.22 13.18 -13.47
C SER A 63 -11.91 12.97 -14.82
N ASP A 64 -11.27 13.41 -15.91
CA ASP A 64 -11.80 13.31 -17.26
C ASP A 64 -11.53 11.96 -17.94
N ASN A 65 -10.71 11.10 -17.31
CA ASN A 65 -10.23 9.85 -17.89
C ASN A 65 -10.40 8.68 -16.91
N VAL A 66 -11.64 8.46 -16.50
CA VAL A 66 -12.10 7.31 -15.70
C VAL A 66 -11.54 5.96 -16.22
N PHE A 67 -11.31 5.83 -17.53
CA PHE A 67 -10.73 4.64 -18.17
C PHE A 67 -9.20 4.56 -18.16
N ALA A 68 -8.46 5.65 -17.91
CA ALA A 68 -7.00 5.65 -17.98
C ALA A 68 -6.34 4.80 -16.88
N TYR A 69 -7.05 4.54 -15.79
CA TYR A 69 -6.56 3.72 -14.68
C TYR A 69 -6.68 2.22 -14.93
N VAL A 70 -7.67 1.80 -15.72
CA VAL A 70 -7.95 0.38 -15.95
C VAL A 70 -6.77 -0.28 -16.67
N ASP A 71 -6.25 0.37 -17.72
CA ASP A 71 -5.09 -0.13 -18.46
C ASP A 71 -3.82 -0.08 -17.60
N MET A 72 -3.64 1.00 -16.82
CA MET A 72 -2.54 1.14 -15.88
C MET A 72 -2.48 0.00 -14.85
N ILE A 73 -3.62 -0.31 -14.22
CA ILE A 73 -3.77 -1.40 -13.23
C ILE A 73 -3.54 -2.76 -13.89
N LYS A 74 -4.11 -2.95 -15.08
CA LYS A 74 -3.96 -4.20 -15.83
C LYS A 74 -2.51 -4.49 -16.22
N GLU A 75 -1.76 -3.48 -16.65
CA GLU A 75 -0.34 -3.59 -16.98
C GLU A 75 0.51 -3.85 -15.73
N ALA A 76 0.23 -3.13 -14.65
CA ALA A 76 0.91 -3.31 -13.37
C ALA A 76 0.75 -4.75 -12.83
N ASN A 77 -0.46 -5.30 -12.88
CA ASN A 77 -0.75 -6.64 -12.37
C ASN A 77 -0.20 -7.78 -13.23
N GLN A 78 0.25 -7.50 -14.47
CA GLN A 78 1.00 -8.48 -15.26
C GLN A 78 2.40 -8.74 -14.69
N ARG A 79 2.91 -7.84 -13.83
CA ARG A 79 4.24 -7.89 -13.22
C ARG A 79 4.14 -8.21 -11.71
N SER A 80 3.47 -9.31 -11.40
CA SER A 80 3.12 -9.72 -10.02
C SER A 80 4.32 -9.98 -9.09
N GLU A 81 5.52 -10.11 -9.64
CA GLU A 81 6.78 -10.30 -8.93
C GLU A 81 7.39 -9.00 -8.39
N LEU A 82 6.87 -7.84 -8.82
CA LEU A 82 7.41 -6.56 -8.39
C LEU A 82 7.02 -6.25 -6.95
N THR A 83 8.04 -5.83 -6.20
CA THR A 83 7.84 -5.34 -4.86
C THR A 83 7.80 -3.81 -4.82
N ILE A 84 7.29 -3.26 -3.73
CA ILE A 84 7.29 -1.84 -3.41
C ILE A 84 7.90 -1.65 -2.01
N PRO A 85 8.76 -0.64 -1.81
CA PRO A 85 9.23 -0.31 -0.47
C PRO A 85 8.09 0.24 0.38
N VAL A 86 7.90 -0.33 1.56
CA VAL A 86 6.96 0.16 2.57
C VAL A 86 7.72 0.49 3.84
N LEU A 87 7.58 1.73 4.29
CA LEU A 87 8.12 2.24 5.54
C LEU A 87 7.05 2.13 6.63
N PHE A 88 7.40 1.46 7.72
CA PHE A 88 6.58 1.30 8.91
C PHE A 88 7.12 2.18 10.04
N GLN A 89 6.24 2.97 10.64
CA GLN A 89 6.49 3.58 11.94
C GLN A 89 5.96 2.65 13.03
N LEU A 90 6.82 2.28 13.96
CA LEU A 90 6.51 1.42 15.10
C LEU A 90 6.60 2.22 16.39
N LYS A 91 5.71 1.94 17.32
CA LYS A 91 5.80 2.44 18.70
C LYS A 91 5.49 1.30 19.67
N GLY A 92 6.48 0.92 20.47
CA GLY A 92 6.38 -0.24 21.37
C GLY A 92 6.08 -1.55 20.64
N GLY A 93 6.67 -1.75 19.45
CA GLY A 93 6.46 -2.94 18.61
C GLY A 93 5.15 -2.97 17.80
N VAL A 94 4.29 -1.96 17.92
CA VAL A 94 3.01 -1.85 17.20
C VAL A 94 3.14 -0.86 16.04
N ILE A 95 2.58 -1.20 14.87
CA ILE A 95 2.54 -0.28 13.72
C ILE A 95 1.61 0.89 14.04
N LYS A 96 2.11 2.11 13.87
CA LYS A 96 1.37 3.36 14.07
C LYS A 96 1.06 4.08 12.78
N ASP A 97 1.95 3.94 11.80
CA ASP A 97 1.80 4.57 10.48
C ASP A 97 2.54 3.74 9.43
N ILE A 98 2.14 3.91 8.17
CA ILE A 98 2.80 3.33 7.01
C ILE A 98 3.00 4.39 5.93
N ARG A 99 4.06 4.25 5.15
CA ARG A 99 4.26 5.01 3.92
C ARG A 99 4.68 4.07 2.82
N VAL A 100 3.99 4.18 1.69
CA VAL A 100 4.21 3.34 0.51
C VAL A 100 4.96 4.17 -0.53
N ASP A 101 6.10 3.68 -1.01
CA ASP A 101 6.95 4.41 -1.95
C ASP A 101 6.56 4.10 -3.41
N PHE A 102 5.49 4.75 -3.88
CA PHE A 102 5.04 4.61 -5.26
C PHE A 102 5.99 5.22 -6.29
N ALA A 103 6.87 6.15 -5.90
CA ALA A 103 7.89 6.70 -6.79
C ALA A 103 8.95 5.64 -7.15
N THR A 104 9.32 4.77 -6.22
CA THR A 104 10.16 3.61 -6.52
C THR A 104 9.43 2.59 -7.40
N TYR A 105 8.15 2.32 -7.14
CA TYR A 105 7.35 1.43 -7.98
C TYR A 105 7.25 1.94 -9.42
N SER A 106 6.87 3.20 -9.61
CA SER A 106 6.80 3.90 -10.89
C SER A 106 8.07 3.69 -11.75
N ARG A 107 9.25 3.90 -11.15
CA ARG A 107 10.54 3.68 -11.82
C ARG A 107 10.80 2.23 -12.20
N ARG A 108 10.30 1.25 -11.43
CA ARG A 108 10.46 -0.18 -11.71
C ARG A 108 9.57 -0.65 -12.87
N ILE A 109 8.39 -0.04 -13.02
CA ILE A 109 7.48 -0.38 -14.12
C ILE A 109 7.60 0.52 -15.34
N GLU A 110 8.37 1.60 -15.24
CA GLU A 110 8.55 2.63 -16.27
C GLU A 110 7.22 3.36 -16.59
N ASP A 111 6.41 3.60 -15.56
CA ASP A 111 5.14 4.32 -15.66
C ASP A 111 5.07 5.43 -14.62
N GLU A 112 5.23 6.67 -15.08
CA GLU A 112 5.30 7.87 -14.22
C GLU A 112 4.00 8.15 -13.48
N ARG A 113 2.85 7.64 -13.96
CA ARG A 113 1.54 7.87 -13.33
C ARG A 113 1.52 7.40 -11.88
N PHE A 114 2.18 6.28 -11.57
CA PHE A 114 2.23 5.76 -10.20
C PHE A 114 2.97 6.69 -9.23
N ALA A 115 3.90 7.54 -9.69
CA ALA A 115 4.65 8.43 -8.80
C ALA A 115 3.74 9.49 -8.13
N ASP A 116 2.57 9.74 -8.71
CA ASP A 116 1.59 10.70 -8.21
C ASP A 116 0.55 10.09 -7.26
N LEU A 117 0.58 8.77 -7.04
CA LEU A 117 -0.30 8.10 -6.09
C LEU A 117 0.07 8.42 -4.64
N GLU A 118 -0.96 8.68 -3.84
CA GLU A 118 -0.85 8.87 -2.40
C GLU A 118 -1.81 7.95 -1.66
N VAL A 119 -1.34 7.37 -0.55
CA VAL A 119 -2.18 6.64 0.38
C VAL A 119 -3.08 7.64 1.12
N ARG A 120 -4.38 7.56 0.92
CA ARG A 120 -5.39 8.36 1.65
C ARG A 120 -5.81 7.66 2.93
N PHE A 121 -6.04 6.35 2.85
CA PHE A 121 -6.44 5.52 3.98
C PHE A 121 -5.77 4.15 3.90
N HIS A 122 -5.54 3.52 5.05
CA HIS A 122 -5.00 2.18 5.09
C HIS A 122 -5.58 1.35 6.23
N HIS A 123 -5.77 0.05 5.96
CA HIS A 123 -6.16 -0.95 6.93
C HIS A 123 -5.13 -2.07 6.96
N ILE A 124 -4.63 -2.37 8.15
CA ILE A 124 -3.68 -3.46 8.37
C ILE A 124 -4.46 -4.67 8.89
N LEU A 125 -4.47 -5.74 8.11
CA LEU A 125 -5.14 -6.99 8.42
C LEU A 125 -4.09 -8.06 8.72
N ASN A 126 -4.31 -8.81 9.80
CA ASN A 126 -3.48 -9.96 10.13
C ASN A 126 -4.06 -11.19 9.43
N ILE A 127 -3.41 -11.67 8.38
CA ILE A 127 -3.80 -12.93 7.73
C ILE A 127 -3.21 -14.07 8.57
N LYS A 128 -4.05 -14.71 9.39
CA LYS A 128 -3.69 -16.02 9.94
C LYS A 128 -3.67 -17.01 8.79
N ARG A 129 -2.49 -17.44 8.33
CA ARG A 129 -2.37 -18.68 7.53
C ARG A 129 -2.97 -19.80 8.38
N TYR A 130 -4.17 -20.25 8.05
CA TYR A 130 -4.65 -21.55 8.53
C TYR A 130 -3.73 -22.59 7.93
N LYS A 131 -2.88 -23.21 8.75
CA LYS A 131 -2.16 -24.42 8.34
C LYS A 131 -3.22 -25.48 8.05
N LYS A 132 -3.34 -25.88 6.79
CA LYS A 132 -4.00 -27.14 6.40
C LYS A 132 -3.15 -28.31 6.83
#